data_AF-A0A345ZW15-F1
#
_entry.id   AF-A0A345ZW15-F1
#
_cell.length_a   1.000
_cell.length_b   1.000
_cell.length_c   1.000
_cell.angle_alpha   90.00
_cell.angle_beta   90.00
_cell.angle_gamma   90.00
#
_symmetry.space_group_name_H-M   'P 1'
#
loop_
_entity.id
_entity.type
_entity.pdbx_description
1 polymer ?
#
loop_
_entity_poly.entity_id
_entity_poly.type
_entity_poly.pdbx_seq_one_letter_code
_entity_poly.pdbx_strand_id
1 'polypeptide(L)'
;MAFRYDEIGNRLKAYRLGSGLSADEIAHKLGISRTALYRFEKGELAKIETLERLADLLGVSIPSLLGVGIEYIPSAVTYFERMRQIEETAEHLMVLSGPISFLLASDNFEATLEEVLTENVTKNVVNRERALADIPKIMQILRERKAMYRRRRPNIVNLMSAMEIERFLHHGLIGRSGLPEDVVAQRKALARAEIEHFANLLEEPPIGVQIGIVTDTLPHSGFQLFRQPDRKILVLSPFRLGGEPNVRVGVAMITSAPDALSFHEAAIDEMWGRALKGQAAANLVRHLLANKGRPLDEEDYAEFRQQAKKGPRGKPALM
;
A
#
# COMPACT_ATOMS: atom_id res chain seq x y z
N MET A 1 19.37 21.07 -2.46
CA MET A 1 18.61 19.97 -3.09
C MET A 1 19.32 19.61 -4.39
N ALA A 2 19.95 18.44 -4.49
CA ALA A 2 20.47 17.98 -5.77
C ALA A 2 19.27 17.55 -6.65
N PHE A 3 19.23 18.03 -7.89
CA PHE A 3 18.20 17.65 -8.85
C PHE A 3 18.41 16.17 -9.24
N ARG A 4 17.42 15.32 -8.95
CA ARG A 4 17.51 13.87 -9.18
C ARG A 4 16.79 13.48 -10.47
N TYR A 5 17.55 13.47 -11.56
CA TYR A 5 17.01 13.17 -12.89
C TYR A 5 16.47 11.74 -13.01
N ASP A 6 17.07 10.79 -12.30
CA ASP A 6 16.58 9.41 -12.15
C ASP A 6 15.15 9.37 -11.60
N GLU A 7 14.81 10.24 -10.64
CA GLU A 7 13.46 10.29 -10.11
C GLU A 7 12.43 10.89 -11.06
N ILE A 8 12.84 11.89 -11.84
CA ILE A 8 11.99 12.45 -12.89
C ILE A 8 11.68 11.33 -13.90
N GLY A 9 12.70 10.57 -14.29
CA GLY A 9 12.53 9.40 -15.17
C GLY A 9 11.60 8.34 -14.58
N ASN A 10 11.76 8.02 -13.30
CA ASN A 10 10.90 7.10 -12.56
C ASN A 10 9.43 7.56 -12.55
N ARG A 11 9.17 8.85 -12.26
CA ARG A 11 7.82 9.43 -12.33
C ARG A 11 7.26 9.37 -13.75
N LEU A 12 8.03 9.77 -14.76
CA LEU A 12 7.63 9.68 -16.16
C LEU A 12 7.20 8.26 -16.55
N LYS A 13 8.01 7.26 -16.18
CA LYS A 13 7.69 5.85 -16.41
C LYS A 13 6.39 5.45 -15.73
N ALA A 14 6.20 5.82 -14.46
CA ALA A 14 5.01 5.46 -13.70
C ALA A 14 3.73 6.10 -14.27
N TYR A 15 3.80 7.38 -14.65
CA TYR A 15 2.67 8.08 -15.28
C TYR A 15 2.39 7.55 -16.68
N ARG A 16 3.40 7.19 -17.48
CA ARG A 16 3.18 6.48 -18.74
C ARG A 16 2.43 5.16 -18.51
N LEU A 17 2.88 4.33 -17.56
CA LEU A 17 2.24 3.04 -17.32
C LEU A 17 0.75 3.19 -16.92
N GLY A 18 0.42 4.23 -16.15
CA GLY A 18 -0.96 4.51 -15.75
C GLY A 18 -1.79 5.31 -16.76
N SER A 19 -1.19 5.96 -17.76
CA SER A 19 -1.93 6.74 -18.76
C SER A 19 -2.77 5.86 -19.69
N GLY A 20 -2.37 4.59 -19.85
CA GLY A 20 -2.98 3.64 -20.78
C GLY A 20 -2.41 3.73 -22.20
N LEU A 21 -1.50 4.68 -22.46
CA LEU A 21 -0.83 4.83 -23.75
C LEU A 21 0.41 3.92 -23.83
N SER A 22 0.63 3.34 -25.00
CA SER A 22 1.89 2.66 -25.32
C SER A 22 3.05 3.66 -25.43
N ALA A 23 4.28 3.14 -25.30
CA ALA A 23 5.48 3.95 -25.51
C ALA A 23 5.55 4.54 -26.93
N ASP A 24 5.05 3.79 -27.93
CA ASP A 24 5.06 4.21 -29.33
C ASP A 24 4.05 5.35 -29.57
N GLU A 25 2.85 5.28 -28.98
CA GLU A 25 1.86 6.36 -29.05
C GLU A 25 2.36 7.66 -28.39
N ILE A 26 2.99 7.56 -27.22
CA ILE A 26 3.57 8.73 -26.55
C ILE A 26 4.69 9.34 -27.39
N ALA A 27 5.63 8.50 -27.87
CA ALA A 27 6.74 8.95 -28.68
C ALA A 27 6.24 9.65 -29.97
N HIS A 28 5.24 9.06 -30.63
CA HIS A 28 4.61 9.63 -31.83
C HIS A 28 3.95 11.00 -31.55
N LYS A 29 3.12 11.09 -30.49
CA LYS A 29 2.47 12.36 -30.09
C LYS A 29 3.48 13.45 -29.72
N LEU A 30 4.64 13.06 -29.21
CA LEU A 30 5.73 13.98 -28.86
C LEU A 30 6.68 14.29 -30.02
N GLY A 31 6.59 13.58 -31.15
CA GLY A 31 7.54 13.72 -32.25
C GLY A 31 8.97 13.34 -31.86
N ILE A 32 9.13 12.37 -30.94
CA ILE A 32 10.42 11.84 -30.50
C ILE A 32 10.52 10.35 -30.85
N SER A 33 11.72 9.76 -30.77
CA SER A 33 11.86 8.31 -30.92
C SER A 33 11.47 7.58 -29.63
N ARG A 34 11.03 6.33 -29.74
CA ARG A 34 10.82 5.43 -28.59
C ARG A 34 12.07 5.32 -27.71
N THR A 35 13.25 5.29 -28.34
CA THR A 35 14.53 5.26 -27.65
C THR A 35 14.76 6.53 -26.82
N ALA A 36 14.41 7.71 -27.34
CA ALA A 36 14.50 8.96 -26.58
C ALA A 36 13.58 8.94 -25.36
N LEU A 37 12.34 8.45 -25.51
CA LEU A 37 11.43 8.29 -24.37
C LEU A 37 12.03 7.40 -23.27
N TYR A 38 12.60 6.25 -23.62
CA TYR A 38 13.23 5.37 -22.63
C TYR A 38 14.49 5.94 -21.97
N ARG A 39 15.22 6.82 -22.68
CA ARG A 39 16.34 7.55 -22.10
C ARG A 39 15.85 8.53 -21.02
N PHE A 40 14.77 9.26 -21.29
CA PHE A 40 14.15 10.13 -20.29
C PHE A 40 13.64 9.35 -19.09
N GLU A 41 13.00 8.18 -19.30
CA GLU A 41 12.56 7.30 -18.21
C GLU A 41 13.72 6.74 -17.36
N LYS A 42 14.93 6.68 -17.91
CA LYS A 42 16.15 6.30 -17.18
C LYS A 42 16.84 7.49 -16.49
N GLY A 43 16.28 8.69 -16.60
CA GLY A 43 16.83 9.90 -16.00
C GLY A 43 17.87 10.62 -16.85
N GLU A 44 17.92 10.37 -18.17
CA GLU A 44 18.66 11.28 -19.04
C GLU A 44 17.97 12.65 -19.12
N LEU A 45 18.79 13.70 -19.18
CA LEU A 45 18.35 15.09 -19.24
C LEU A 45 17.45 15.35 -20.46
N ALA A 46 16.19 15.70 -20.19
CA ALA A 46 15.27 16.23 -21.18
C ALA A 46 15.29 17.77 -21.14
N LYS A 47 15.09 18.41 -22.31
CA LYS A 47 14.85 19.85 -22.37
C LYS A 47 13.54 20.19 -21.64
N ILE A 48 13.47 21.38 -21.06
CA ILE A 48 12.27 21.83 -20.35
C ILE A 48 11.02 21.77 -21.24
N GLU A 49 11.12 22.17 -22.51
CA GLU A 49 9.98 22.10 -23.44
C GLU A 49 9.51 20.65 -23.68
N THR A 50 10.43 19.68 -23.61
CA THR A 50 10.08 18.26 -23.73
C THR A 50 9.39 17.74 -22.47
N LEU A 51 9.84 18.17 -21.29
CA LEU A 51 9.20 17.85 -20.02
C LEU A 51 7.80 18.46 -19.92
N GLU A 52 7.61 19.70 -20.35
CA GLU A 52 6.30 20.37 -20.44
C GLU A 52 5.32 19.58 -21.30
N ARG A 53 5.74 19.21 -22.52
CA ARG A 53 4.90 18.41 -23.41
C ARG A 53 4.58 17.02 -22.86
N LEU A 54 5.52 16.39 -22.15
CA LEU A 54 5.29 15.13 -21.44
C LEU A 54 4.28 15.30 -20.30
N ALA A 55 4.41 16.37 -19.51
CA ALA A 55 3.51 16.69 -18.41
C ALA A 55 2.08 16.90 -18.90
N ASP A 56 1.92 17.72 -19.94
CA ASP A 56 0.62 17.98 -20.59
C ASP A 56 0.00 16.69 -21.14
N LEU A 57 0.78 15.88 -21.86
CA LEU A 57 0.30 14.63 -22.44
C LEU A 57 -0.12 13.61 -21.36
N LEU A 58 0.59 13.58 -20.23
CA LEU A 58 0.31 12.67 -19.11
C LEU A 58 -0.74 13.24 -18.13
N GLY A 59 -1.17 14.49 -18.31
CA GLY A 59 -2.15 15.16 -17.45
C GLY A 59 -1.62 15.45 -16.04
N VAL A 60 -0.33 15.75 -15.91
CA VAL A 60 0.34 16.01 -14.63
C VAL A 60 1.03 17.36 -14.64
N SER A 61 1.27 17.92 -13.46
CA SER A 61 2.01 19.18 -13.34
C SER A 61 3.52 18.95 -13.41
N ILE A 62 4.26 19.95 -13.92
CA ILE A 62 5.72 19.95 -13.86
C ILE A 62 6.24 19.80 -12.41
N PRO A 63 5.70 20.52 -11.40
CA PRO A 63 6.07 20.29 -10.01
C PRO A 63 5.93 18.83 -9.53
N SER A 64 4.88 18.13 -9.97
CA SER A 64 4.69 16.71 -9.65
C SER A 64 5.77 15.83 -10.29
N LEU A 65 6.14 16.07 -11.56
CA LEU A 65 7.24 15.34 -12.22
C LEU A 65 8.61 15.64 -11.60
N LEU A 66 8.83 16.90 -11.20
CA LEU A 66 10.07 17.33 -10.56
C LEU A 66 10.17 16.88 -9.10
N GLY A 67 9.05 16.47 -8.47
CA GLY A 67 9.02 16.05 -7.07
C GLY A 67 9.23 17.21 -6.08
N VAL A 68 8.89 18.44 -6.46
CA VAL A 68 9.09 19.67 -5.64
C VAL A 68 7.83 20.10 -4.89
N GLY A 69 6.84 19.21 -4.76
CA GLY A 69 5.58 19.45 -4.07
C GLY A 69 4.84 18.14 -3.78
N ILE A 70 3.51 18.19 -3.81
CA ILE A 70 2.67 16.99 -3.72
C ILE A 70 2.55 16.38 -5.12
N GLU A 71 2.91 15.11 -5.23
CA GLU A 71 2.66 14.29 -6.41
C GLU A 71 1.24 13.71 -6.30
N TYR A 72 0.32 14.19 -7.14
CA TYR A 72 -1.06 13.69 -7.20
C TYR A 72 -1.17 12.56 -8.23
N ILE A 73 -1.64 11.39 -7.80
CA ILE A 73 -1.61 10.16 -8.59
C ILE A 73 -3.04 9.63 -8.77
N PRO A 74 -3.63 9.75 -9.98
CA PRO A 74 -5.01 9.38 -10.24
C PRO A 74 -5.20 7.90 -10.63
N SER A 75 -4.11 7.14 -10.79
CA SER A 75 -4.14 5.75 -11.27
C SER A 75 -3.49 4.80 -10.28
N ALA A 76 -4.16 3.68 -10.00
CA ALA A 76 -3.60 2.61 -9.18
C ALA A 76 -2.33 2.01 -9.80
N VAL A 77 -2.26 1.92 -11.14
CA VAL A 77 -1.07 1.44 -11.86
C VAL A 77 0.12 2.36 -11.57
N THR A 78 -0.07 3.68 -11.74
CA THR A 78 0.97 4.67 -11.41
C THR A 78 1.33 4.59 -9.93
N TYR A 79 0.33 4.53 -9.04
CA TYR A 79 0.56 4.44 -7.61
C TYR A 79 1.44 3.25 -7.24
N PHE A 80 1.07 2.03 -7.64
CA PHE A 80 1.85 0.84 -7.29
C PHE A 80 3.23 0.83 -7.94
N GLU A 81 3.41 1.39 -9.14
CA GLU A 81 4.74 1.55 -9.74
C GLU A 81 5.59 2.55 -8.95
N ARG A 82 5.00 3.67 -8.50
CA ARG A 82 5.70 4.63 -7.63
C ARG A 82 6.09 3.98 -6.29
N MET A 83 5.21 3.18 -5.70
CA MET A 83 5.55 2.39 -4.50
C MET A 83 6.74 1.47 -4.77
N ARG A 84 6.72 0.71 -5.87
CA ARG A 84 7.82 -0.17 -6.27
C ARG A 84 9.14 0.59 -6.37
N GLN A 85 9.15 1.73 -7.05
CA GLN A 85 10.34 2.59 -7.22
C GLN A 85 10.83 3.20 -5.90
N ILE A 86 9.94 3.60 -4.99
CA ILE A 86 10.33 4.15 -3.68
C ILE A 86 10.93 3.05 -2.79
N GLU A 87 10.32 1.88 -2.79
CA GLU A 87 10.75 0.70 -2.01
C GLU A 87 12.13 0.18 -2.47
N GLU A 88 12.57 0.46 -3.70
CA GLU A 88 13.88 0.04 -4.23
C GLU A 88 15.06 0.53 -3.39
N THR A 89 14.94 1.69 -2.74
CA THR A 89 16.01 2.28 -1.91
C THR A 89 15.58 2.50 -0.47
N ALA A 90 14.34 2.17 -0.11
CA ALA A 90 13.87 2.27 1.27
C ALA A 90 14.64 1.32 2.19
N GLU A 91 15.00 1.82 3.36
CA GLU A 91 15.61 1.08 4.46
C GLU A 91 14.58 0.77 5.55
N HIS A 92 13.58 1.64 5.71
CA HIS A 92 12.49 1.52 6.67
C HIS A 92 11.15 1.87 6.05
N LEU A 93 10.15 1.08 6.40
CA LEU A 93 8.77 1.28 6.03
C LEU A 93 7.93 1.31 7.29
N MET A 94 7.14 2.35 7.48
CA MET A 94 6.06 2.38 8.46
C MET A 94 4.75 2.33 7.69
N VAL A 95 3.96 1.30 7.93
CA VAL A 95 2.75 1.01 7.17
C VAL A 95 1.57 1.07 8.12
N LEU A 96 0.69 2.05 7.88
CA LEU A 96 -0.68 2.02 8.39
C LEU A 96 -1.56 1.52 7.26
N SER A 97 -1.70 0.19 7.17
CA SER A 97 -2.57 -0.45 6.20
C SER A 97 -3.89 -0.84 6.83
N GLY A 98 -4.85 -1.19 5.97
CA GLY A 98 -6.07 -1.89 6.37
C GLY A 98 -5.78 -3.22 7.09
N PRO A 99 -6.70 -4.21 7.07
CA PRO A 99 -6.52 -5.43 7.85
C PRO A 99 -5.30 -6.27 7.47
N ILE A 100 -4.66 -6.00 6.31
CA ILE A 100 -3.54 -6.76 5.75
C ILE A 100 -2.47 -5.82 5.20
N SER A 101 -1.20 -6.09 5.53
CA SER A 101 -0.04 -5.47 4.89
C SER A 101 0.49 -6.34 3.77
N PHE A 102 0.40 -5.86 2.53
CA PHE A 102 0.67 -6.66 1.32
C PHE A 102 2.09 -7.27 1.29
N LEU A 103 3.13 -6.53 1.73
CA LEU A 103 4.51 -7.04 1.72
C LEU A 103 4.72 -8.21 2.69
N LEU A 104 3.88 -8.29 3.73
CA LEU A 104 3.88 -9.36 4.73
C LEU A 104 2.83 -10.44 4.46
N ALA A 105 1.97 -10.25 3.46
CA ALA A 105 0.86 -11.15 3.17
C ALA A 105 1.34 -12.52 2.66
N SER A 106 0.53 -13.55 2.88
CA SER A 106 0.84 -14.91 2.42
C SER A 106 0.83 -15.03 0.89
N ASP A 107 1.32 -16.15 0.36
CA ASP A 107 1.22 -16.45 -1.08
C ASP A 107 -0.22 -16.75 -1.50
N ASN A 108 -1.03 -17.32 -0.61
CA ASN A 108 -2.44 -17.60 -0.89
C ASN A 108 -3.27 -16.32 -1.07
N PHE A 109 -2.97 -15.29 -0.27
CA PHE A 109 -3.58 -13.96 -0.43
C PHE A 109 -3.27 -13.37 -1.79
N GLU A 110 -1.99 -13.39 -2.19
CA GLU A 110 -1.55 -12.86 -3.49
C GLU A 110 -2.17 -13.61 -4.67
N ALA A 111 -2.22 -14.94 -4.60
CA ALA A 111 -2.82 -15.78 -5.66
C ALA A 111 -4.31 -15.50 -5.86
N THR A 112 -5.01 -15.11 -4.79
CA THR A 112 -6.45 -14.80 -4.81
C THR A 112 -6.75 -13.38 -5.29
N LEU A 113 -5.81 -12.46 -5.08
CA LEU A 113 -6.04 -11.03 -5.22
C LEU A 113 -6.49 -10.63 -6.64
N GLU A 114 -5.94 -11.24 -7.68
CA GLU A 114 -6.28 -10.92 -9.07
C GLU A 114 -7.76 -11.17 -9.38
N GLU A 115 -8.30 -12.29 -8.89
CA GLU A 115 -9.71 -12.65 -9.03
C GLU A 115 -10.61 -11.66 -8.29
N VAL A 116 -10.22 -11.30 -7.06
CA VAL A 116 -10.95 -10.35 -6.20
C VAL A 116 -10.98 -8.94 -6.79
N LEU A 117 -9.85 -8.47 -7.33
CA LEU A 117 -9.78 -7.18 -8.01
C LEU A 117 -10.64 -7.19 -9.28
N THR A 118 -10.65 -8.29 -10.04
CA THR A 118 -11.48 -8.47 -11.25
C THR A 118 -12.96 -8.48 -10.91
N GLU A 119 -13.32 -9.17 -9.83
CA GLU A 119 -14.69 -9.27 -9.33
C GLU A 119 -15.29 -7.90 -8.95
N ASN A 120 -14.46 -6.97 -8.44
CA ASN A 120 -14.87 -5.58 -8.14
C ASN A 120 -15.27 -4.79 -9.41
N VAL A 121 -14.86 -5.23 -10.61
CA VAL A 121 -15.16 -4.56 -11.88
C VAL A 121 -16.50 -5.03 -12.47
N THR A 122 -17.59 -4.51 -11.88
CA THR A 122 -18.97 -4.81 -12.33
C THR A 122 -19.28 -4.24 -13.71
N LYS A 123 -20.41 -4.65 -14.30
CA LYS A 123 -20.87 -4.20 -15.63
C LYS A 123 -21.11 -2.68 -15.71
N ASN A 124 -21.37 -2.03 -14.57
CA ASN A 124 -21.70 -0.60 -14.50
C ASN A 124 -20.45 0.29 -14.34
N VAL A 125 -19.26 -0.30 -14.31
CA VAL A 125 -18.01 0.47 -14.17
C VAL A 125 -17.73 1.25 -15.46
N VAL A 126 -17.56 2.57 -15.32
CA VAL A 126 -17.09 3.43 -16.41
C VAL A 126 -15.71 2.98 -16.87
N ASN A 127 -15.51 2.91 -18.20
CA ASN A 127 -14.26 2.41 -18.81
C ASN A 127 -13.86 1.01 -18.30
N ARG A 128 -14.85 0.11 -18.18
CA ARG A 128 -14.66 -1.28 -17.71
C ARG A 128 -13.51 -2.01 -18.39
N GLU A 129 -13.35 -1.85 -19.71
CA GLU A 129 -12.25 -2.49 -20.46
C GLU A 129 -10.89 -2.07 -19.93
N ARG A 130 -10.67 -0.76 -19.72
CA ARG A 130 -9.44 -0.25 -19.12
C ARG A 130 -9.24 -0.75 -17.69
N ALA A 131 -10.30 -0.72 -16.87
CA ALA A 131 -10.23 -1.20 -15.49
C ALA A 131 -9.81 -2.69 -15.41
N LEU A 132 -10.29 -3.52 -16.33
CA LEU A 132 -9.86 -4.92 -16.45
C LEU A 132 -8.42 -5.03 -16.97
N ALA A 133 -8.03 -4.25 -17.97
CA ALA A 133 -6.70 -4.27 -18.54
C ALA A 133 -5.61 -3.79 -17.56
N ASP A 134 -5.97 -2.97 -16.58
CA ASP A 134 -5.04 -2.47 -15.56
C ASP A 134 -4.77 -3.49 -14.44
N ILE A 135 -5.68 -4.43 -14.18
CA ILE A 135 -5.52 -5.45 -13.11
C ILE A 135 -4.28 -6.32 -13.32
N PRO A 136 -4.05 -6.95 -14.49
CA PRO A 136 -2.83 -7.74 -14.72
C PRO A 136 -1.55 -6.93 -14.56
N LYS A 137 -1.56 -5.65 -14.96
CA LYS A 137 -0.41 -4.74 -14.79
C LYS A 137 -0.14 -4.48 -13.31
N ILE A 138 -1.19 -4.21 -12.53
CA ILE A 138 -1.11 -4.03 -11.07
C ILE A 138 -0.55 -5.32 -10.44
N MET A 139 -1.08 -6.48 -10.79
CA MET A 139 -0.60 -7.76 -10.25
C MET A 139 0.86 -8.03 -10.58
N GLN A 140 1.32 -7.69 -11.79
CA GLN A 140 2.74 -7.76 -12.14
C GLN A 140 3.59 -6.86 -11.23
N ILE A 141 3.22 -5.60 -11.06
CA ILE A 141 3.94 -4.65 -10.19
C ILE A 141 3.98 -5.15 -8.75
N LEU A 142 2.85 -5.68 -8.25
CA LEU A 142 2.74 -6.23 -6.90
C LEU A 142 3.66 -7.43 -6.68
N ARG A 143 3.76 -8.35 -7.65
CA ARG A 143 4.72 -9.48 -7.63
C ARG A 143 6.16 -8.97 -7.54
N GLU A 144 6.51 -7.96 -8.35
CA GLU A 144 7.85 -7.35 -8.34
C GLU A 144 8.18 -6.70 -6.99
N ARG A 145 7.21 -6.00 -6.38
CA ARG A 145 7.33 -5.43 -5.03
C ARG A 145 7.61 -6.49 -3.97
N LYS A 146 6.82 -7.57 -3.95
CA LYS A 146 6.99 -8.67 -2.97
C LYS A 146 8.32 -9.40 -3.16
N ALA A 147 8.72 -9.67 -4.41
CA ALA A 147 10.00 -10.29 -4.72
C ALA A 147 11.19 -9.42 -4.25
N MET A 148 11.11 -8.11 -4.47
CA MET A 148 12.12 -7.17 -4.00
C MET A 148 12.20 -7.10 -2.48
N TYR A 149 11.05 -7.04 -1.79
CA TYR A 149 11.01 -7.07 -0.33
C TYR A 149 11.65 -8.35 0.22
N ARG A 150 11.32 -9.52 -0.33
CA ARG A 150 11.91 -10.80 0.09
C ARG A 150 13.43 -10.85 -0.05
N ARG A 151 13.97 -10.19 -1.10
CA ARG A 151 15.41 -10.11 -1.37
C ARG A 151 16.13 -9.12 -0.46
N ARG A 152 15.58 -7.90 -0.29
CA ARG A 152 16.23 -6.80 0.45
C ARG A 152 15.97 -6.84 1.96
N ARG A 153 14.78 -7.33 2.36
CA ARG A 153 14.26 -7.33 3.73
C ARG A 153 14.50 -6.01 4.48
N PRO A 154 14.05 -4.86 3.92
CA PRO A 154 14.08 -3.61 4.68
C PRO A 154 13.21 -3.74 5.93
N ASN A 155 13.50 -2.93 6.95
CA ASN A 155 12.73 -2.98 8.18
C ASN A 155 11.30 -2.48 7.93
N ILE A 156 10.33 -3.18 8.50
CA ILE A 156 8.91 -2.83 8.37
C ILE A 156 8.24 -2.81 9.74
N VAL A 157 7.63 -1.66 10.04
CA VAL A 157 6.73 -1.47 11.17
C VAL A 157 5.32 -1.39 10.60
N ASN A 158 4.45 -2.32 11.00
CA ASN A 158 3.08 -2.39 10.53
C ASN A 158 2.09 -2.15 11.67
N LEU A 159 1.17 -1.21 11.49
CA LEU A 159 0.05 -0.97 12.40
C LEU A 159 -1.23 -1.50 11.74
N MET A 160 -1.93 -2.40 12.43
CA MET A 160 -3.18 -3.01 11.96
C MET A 160 -4.32 -2.72 12.95
N SER A 161 -5.54 -2.58 12.44
CA SER A 161 -6.73 -2.36 13.27
C SER A 161 -7.40 -3.67 13.67
N ALA A 162 -7.67 -3.86 14.96
CA ALA A 162 -8.48 -4.98 15.44
C ALA A 162 -9.89 -4.97 14.81
N MET A 163 -10.50 -3.78 14.68
CA MET A 163 -11.83 -3.61 14.08
C MET A 163 -11.84 -3.97 12.59
N GLU A 164 -10.77 -3.63 11.85
CA GLU A 164 -10.69 -4.01 10.44
C GLU A 164 -10.39 -5.51 10.27
N ILE A 165 -9.59 -6.11 11.16
CA ILE A 165 -9.37 -7.58 11.19
C ILE A 165 -10.70 -8.29 11.41
N GLU A 166 -11.50 -7.84 12.38
CA GLU A 166 -12.83 -8.39 12.65
C GLU A 166 -13.73 -8.31 11.40
N ARG A 167 -13.84 -7.12 10.78
CA ARG A 167 -14.60 -6.92 9.55
C ARG A 167 -14.10 -7.82 8.42
N PHE A 168 -12.79 -8.01 8.31
CA PHE A 168 -12.19 -8.87 7.29
C PHE A 168 -12.52 -10.35 7.51
N LEU A 169 -12.51 -10.82 8.76
CA LEU A 169 -12.94 -12.18 9.12
C LEU A 169 -14.44 -12.38 8.86
N HIS A 170 -15.26 -11.36 9.13
CA HIS A 170 -16.71 -11.42 8.93
C HIS A 170 -17.10 -11.47 7.45
N HIS A 171 -16.52 -10.62 6.61
CA HIS A 171 -16.87 -10.51 5.19
C HIS A 171 -16.09 -11.46 4.28
N GLY A 172 -14.85 -11.79 4.64
CA GLY A 172 -13.93 -12.52 3.79
C GLY A 172 -13.23 -11.63 2.75
N LEU A 173 -12.32 -12.23 1.98
CA LEU A 173 -11.60 -11.55 0.91
C LEU A 173 -12.46 -11.53 -0.37
N ILE A 174 -13.43 -10.61 -0.40
CA ILE A 174 -14.38 -10.44 -1.52
C ILE A 174 -14.14 -9.11 -2.26
N GLY A 175 -14.41 -9.10 -3.56
CA GLY A 175 -14.36 -7.91 -4.42
C GLY A 175 -15.68 -7.17 -4.48
N ARG A 176 -16.81 -7.85 -4.25
CA ARG A 176 -18.15 -7.24 -4.16
C ARG A 176 -19.12 -8.06 -3.31
N SER A 177 -20.22 -7.44 -2.93
CA SER A 177 -21.37 -8.13 -2.33
C SER A 177 -22.18 -8.94 -3.37
N GLY A 178 -22.99 -9.88 -2.89
CA GLY A 178 -23.89 -10.69 -3.73
C GLY A 178 -23.15 -11.74 -4.57
N LEU A 179 -22.17 -12.39 -3.96
CA LEU A 179 -21.52 -13.58 -4.51
C LEU A 179 -22.27 -14.84 -4.07
N PRO A 180 -22.13 -15.96 -4.81
CA PRO A 180 -22.62 -17.27 -4.37
C PRO A 180 -22.12 -17.64 -2.95
N GLU A 181 -22.96 -18.30 -2.17
CA GLU A 181 -22.66 -18.63 -0.76
C GLU A 181 -21.42 -19.49 -0.59
N ASP A 182 -21.17 -20.42 -1.51
CA ASP A 182 -19.98 -21.26 -1.57
C ASP A 182 -18.70 -20.45 -1.80
N VAL A 183 -18.74 -19.47 -2.72
CA VAL A 183 -17.64 -18.53 -2.95
C VAL A 183 -17.39 -17.70 -1.70
N VAL A 184 -18.43 -17.16 -1.07
CA VAL A 184 -18.31 -16.39 0.17
C VAL A 184 -17.69 -17.24 1.29
N ALA A 185 -18.14 -18.48 1.47
CA ALA A 185 -17.58 -19.40 2.45
C ALA A 185 -16.09 -19.66 2.20
N GLN A 186 -15.69 -19.88 0.94
CA GLN A 186 -14.29 -20.03 0.54
C GLN A 186 -13.47 -18.76 0.84
N ARG A 187 -13.99 -17.56 0.51
CA ARG A 187 -13.30 -16.29 0.77
C ARG A 187 -13.16 -15.95 2.24
N LYS A 188 -14.10 -16.38 3.09
CA LYS A 188 -13.98 -16.30 4.55
C LYS A 188 -12.89 -17.25 5.07
N ALA A 189 -12.81 -18.47 4.53
CA ALA A 189 -11.73 -19.39 4.88
C ALA A 189 -10.34 -18.85 4.50
N LEU A 190 -10.22 -18.21 3.34
CA LEU A 190 -8.97 -17.55 2.91
C LEU A 190 -8.62 -16.36 3.80
N ALA A 191 -9.58 -15.50 4.14
CA ALA A 191 -9.36 -14.38 5.07
C ALA A 191 -8.92 -14.89 6.45
N ARG A 192 -9.54 -15.97 6.95
CA ARG A 192 -9.14 -16.62 8.20
C ARG A 192 -7.70 -17.12 8.14
N ALA A 193 -7.34 -17.87 7.10
CA ALA A 193 -5.98 -18.38 6.92
C ALA A 193 -4.95 -17.25 6.85
N GLU A 194 -5.31 -16.12 6.23
CA GLU A 194 -4.44 -14.95 6.19
C GLU A 194 -4.25 -14.31 7.57
N ILE A 195 -5.31 -14.18 8.37
CA ILE A 195 -5.19 -13.67 9.74
C ILE A 195 -4.44 -14.65 10.66
N GLU A 196 -4.57 -15.97 10.43
CA GLU A 196 -3.74 -16.98 11.08
C GLU A 196 -2.25 -16.83 10.74
N HIS A 197 -1.93 -16.51 9.48
CA HIS A 197 -0.56 -16.16 9.06
C HIS A 197 -0.03 -14.93 9.80
N PHE A 198 -0.83 -13.86 9.95
CA PHE A 198 -0.44 -12.70 10.74
C PHE A 198 -0.31 -12.99 12.25
N ALA A 199 -1.12 -13.89 12.80
CA ALA A 199 -0.96 -14.34 14.18
C ALA A 199 0.41 -15.03 14.38
N ASN A 200 0.82 -15.89 13.44
CA ASN A 200 2.15 -16.50 13.46
C ASN A 200 3.27 -15.45 13.37
N LEU A 201 3.12 -14.43 12.51
CA LEU A 201 4.09 -13.32 12.41
C LEU A 201 4.19 -12.48 13.69
N LEU A 202 3.11 -12.41 14.50
CA LEU A 202 3.11 -11.72 15.79
C LEU A 202 3.79 -12.53 16.89
N GLU A 203 3.66 -13.86 16.84
CA GLU A 203 4.29 -14.80 17.79
C GLU A 203 5.79 -14.94 17.51
N GLU A 204 6.15 -15.11 16.24
CA GLU A 204 7.52 -15.34 15.79
C GLU A 204 7.90 -14.36 14.66
N PRO A 205 8.10 -13.06 14.99
CA PRO A 205 8.41 -12.05 13.98
C PRO A 205 9.78 -12.29 13.34
N PRO A 206 9.87 -12.31 11.99
CA PRO A 206 11.16 -12.30 11.30
C PRO A 206 11.99 -11.07 11.66
N ILE A 207 13.32 -11.19 11.52
CA ILE A 207 14.23 -10.04 11.72
C ILE A 207 13.79 -8.87 10.83
N GLY A 208 13.68 -7.69 11.44
CA GLY A 208 13.26 -6.46 10.78
C GLY A 208 11.76 -6.26 10.63
N VAL A 209 10.93 -7.19 11.13
CA VAL A 209 9.46 -7.06 11.10
C VAL A 209 8.93 -6.74 12.49
N GLN A 210 8.12 -5.70 12.60
CA GLN A 210 7.37 -5.36 13.81
C GLN A 210 5.90 -5.11 13.46
N ILE A 211 4.99 -5.73 14.20
CA ILE A 211 3.55 -5.58 13.98
C ILE A 211 2.89 -5.15 15.29
N GLY A 212 2.09 -4.09 15.22
CA GLY A 212 1.27 -3.59 16.31
C GLY A 212 -0.21 -3.69 15.97
N ILE A 213 -1.01 -4.18 16.92
CA ILE A 213 -2.48 -4.25 16.79
C ILE A 213 -3.11 -3.15 17.60
N VAL A 214 -3.81 -2.25 16.93
CA VAL A 214 -4.51 -1.11 17.53
C VAL A 214 -5.96 -1.51 17.81
N THR A 215 -6.37 -1.33 19.05
CA THR A 215 -7.72 -1.69 19.54
C THR A 215 -8.71 -0.53 19.54
N ASP A 216 -8.25 0.69 19.27
CA ASP A 216 -9.10 1.87 19.09
C ASP A 216 -9.20 2.22 17.61
N THR A 217 -9.87 3.33 17.33
CA THR A 217 -9.99 3.96 16.02
C THR A 217 -8.61 4.17 15.38
N LEU A 218 -8.49 3.79 14.11
CA LEU A 218 -7.42 4.18 13.21
C LEU A 218 -7.98 5.16 12.17
N PRO A 219 -7.15 6.08 11.65
CA PRO A 219 -7.54 6.90 10.51
C PRO A 219 -8.06 6.02 9.38
N HIS A 220 -9.21 6.38 8.83
CA HIS A 220 -9.75 5.67 7.67
C HIS A 220 -8.82 5.79 6.46
N SER A 221 -8.04 6.87 6.32
CA SER A 221 -7.01 6.99 5.29
C SER A 221 -5.75 6.21 5.67
N GLY A 222 -5.44 5.14 4.93
CA GLY A 222 -4.16 4.46 5.06
C GLY A 222 -3.02 5.34 4.55
N PHE A 223 -1.88 5.27 5.21
CA PHE A 223 -0.67 5.97 4.78
C PHE A 223 0.58 5.13 5.06
N GLN A 224 1.65 5.47 4.36
CA GLN A 224 2.94 4.81 4.49
C GLN A 224 4.04 5.86 4.58
N LEU A 225 5.00 5.64 5.47
CA LEU A 225 6.20 6.46 5.59
C LEU A 225 7.43 5.64 5.22
N PHE A 226 8.23 6.18 4.32
CA PHE A 226 9.46 5.55 3.86
C PHE A 226 10.66 6.35 4.34
N ARG A 227 11.66 5.68 4.90
CA ARG A 227 12.99 6.23 5.10
C ARG A 227 13.93 5.68 4.03
N GLN A 228 14.42 6.57 3.17
CA GLN A 228 15.53 6.32 2.26
C GLN A 228 16.81 6.91 2.88
N PRO A 229 18.01 6.57 2.38
CA PRO A 229 19.27 7.06 2.95
C PRO A 229 19.36 8.59 3.06
N ASP A 230 18.70 9.32 2.14
CA ASP A 230 18.84 10.76 1.98
C ASP A 230 17.55 11.55 2.23
N ARG A 231 16.40 10.89 2.42
CA ARG A 231 15.12 11.56 2.68
C ARG A 231 14.06 10.66 3.31
N LYS A 232 12.98 11.30 3.74
CA LYS A 232 11.72 10.63 4.10
C LYS A 232 10.63 10.94 3.08
N ILE A 233 9.72 10.00 2.88
CA ILE A 233 8.58 10.15 1.96
C ILE A 233 7.32 9.71 2.67
N LEU A 234 6.28 10.53 2.61
CA LEU A 234 4.94 10.20 3.02
C LEU A 234 4.10 9.86 1.79
N VAL A 235 3.34 8.77 1.89
CA VAL A 235 2.40 8.32 0.88
C VAL A 235 1.02 8.17 1.52
N LEU A 236 0.01 8.81 0.95
CA LEU A 236 -1.40 8.59 1.29
C LEU A 236 -2.10 7.98 0.09
N SER A 237 -2.94 6.96 0.32
CA SER A 237 -3.59 6.27 -0.79
C SER A 237 -5.02 5.83 -0.50
N PRO A 238 -5.96 6.09 -1.42
CA PRO A 238 -7.27 5.46 -1.40
C PRO A 238 -7.24 4.04 -1.97
N PHE A 239 -6.14 3.62 -2.61
CA PHE A 239 -6.04 2.31 -3.24
C PHE A 239 -5.73 1.21 -2.22
N ARG A 240 -6.52 0.13 -2.22
CA ARG A 240 -6.52 -0.95 -1.23
C ARG A 240 -6.56 -2.31 -1.88
N LEU A 241 -5.94 -3.30 -1.25
CA LEU A 241 -5.87 -4.69 -1.72
C LEU A 241 -6.58 -5.69 -0.77
N GLY A 242 -7.05 -5.26 0.41
CA GLY A 242 -7.61 -6.12 1.46
C GLY A 242 -9.15 -6.17 1.49
N GLY A 243 -9.75 -6.14 2.68
CA GLY A 243 -11.19 -6.36 2.91
C GLY A 243 -12.18 -5.42 2.23
N GLU A 244 -11.70 -4.35 1.59
CA GLU A 244 -12.46 -3.47 0.69
C GLU A 244 -11.52 -3.06 -0.46
N PRO A 245 -11.34 -3.93 -1.47
CA PRO A 245 -10.37 -3.67 -2.51
C PRO A 245 -10.80 -2.48 -3.37
N ASN A 246 -9.86 -1.58 -3.61
CA ASN A 246 -10.06 -0.43 -4.46
C ASN A 246 -8.79 -0.18 -5.28
N VAL A 247 -8.88 -0.34 -6.58
CA VAL A 247 -7.79 -0.01 -7.51
C VAL A 247 -8.28 0.90 -8.64
N ARG A 248 -9.42 1.58 -8.44
CA ARG A 248 -10.10 2.32 -9.50
C ARG A 248 -10.42 3.76 -9.15
N VAL A 249 -10.79 4.04 -7.90
CA VAL A 249 -11.37 5.34 -7.51
C VAL A 249 -10.48 6.05 -6.51
N GLY A 250 -10.23 7.33 -6.76
CA GLY A 250 -9.51 8.23 -5.85
C GLY A 250 -8.17 8.69 -6.38
N VAL A 251 -7.51 9.55 -5.59
CA VAL A 251 -6.21 10.14 -5.90
C VAL A 251 -5.27 9.84 -4.74
N ALA A 252 -4.16 9.16 -5.03
CA ALA A 252 -3.07 8.99 -4.08
C ALA A 252 -2.17 10.24 -4.07
N MET A 253 -1.47 10.46 -2.96
CA MET A 253 -0.58 11.59 -2.77
C MET A 253 0.78 11.12 -2.27
N ILE A 254 1.85 11.65 -2.84
CA ILE A 254 3.22 11.44 -2.36
C ILE A 254 3.87 12.80 -2.07
N THR A 255 4.52 12.94 -0.92
CA THR A 255 5.19 14.18 -0.53
C THR A 255 6.40 13.93 0.36
N SER A 256 7.35 14.85 0.34
CA SER A 256 8.47 14.95 1.28
C SER A 256 8.42 16.25 2.09
N ALA A 257 7.25 16.89 2.17
CA ALA A 257 7.05 18.11 2.94
C ALA A 257 7.36 17.85 4.44
N PRO A 258 8.26 18.64 5.08
CA PRO A 258 8.72 18.37 6.45
C PRO A 258 7.60 18.38 7.50
N ASP A 259 6.63 19.27 7.37
CA ASP A 259 5.47 19.38 8.24
C ASP A 259 4.54 18.16 8.11
N ALA A 260 4.22 17.76 6.88
CA ALA A 260 3.42 16.57 6.62
C ALA A 260 4.07 15.31 7.21
N LEU A 261 5.39 15.16 7.03
CA LEU A 261 6.16 14.07 7.62
C LEU A 261 6.10 14.11 9.15
N SER A 262 6.41 15.26 9.76
CA SER A 262 6.46 15.40 11.23
C SER A 262 5.11 15.11 11.89
N PHE A 263 4.01 15.58 11.32
CA PHE A 263 2.68 15.33 11.88
C PHE A 263 2.26 13.85 11.76
N HIS A 264 2.58 13.19 10.65
CA HIS A 264 2.29 11.76 10.48
C HIS A 264 3.19 10.87 11.35
N GLU A 265 4.46 11.25 11.56
CA GLU A 265 5.35 10.57 12.50
C GLU A 265 4.84 10.66 13.94
N ALA A 266 4.40 11.85 14.37
CA ALA A 266 3.79 12.03 15.70
C ALA A 266 2.54 11.17 15.88
N ALA A 267 1.68 11.10 14.85
CA ALA A 267 0.50 10.24 14.86
C ALA A 267 0.88 8.74 14.93
N ILE A 268 1.90 8.30 14.19
CA ILE A 268 2.42 6.93 14.28
C ILE A 268 2.92 6.64 15.69
N ASP A 269 3.71 7.52 16.29
CA ASP A 269 4.26 7.32 17.64
C ASP A 269 3.15 7.16 18.68
N GLU A 270 2.08 7.95 18.58
CA GLU A 270 0.91 7.83 19.45
C GLU A 270 0.20 6.48 19.26
N MET A 271 -0.11 6.12 18.01
CA MET A 271 -0.77 4.85 17.67
C MET A 271 0.07 3.63 18.05
N TRP A 272 1.38 3.70 17.85
CA TRP A 272 2.31 2.67 18.26
C TRP A 272 2.39 2.55 19.79
N GLY A 273 2.43 3.67 20.51
CA GLY A 273 2.47 3.69 21.97
C GLY A 273 1.29 2.95 22.62
N ARG A 274 0.11 3.00 21.99
CA ARG A 274 -1.12 2.34 22.45
C ARG A 274 -1.42 0.97 21.81
N ALA A 275 -0.67 0.57 20.78
CA ALA A 275 -0.84 -0.73 20.13
C ALA A 275 -0.40 -1.90 21.03
N LEU A 276 -1.13 -3.01 20.95
CA LEU A 276 -0.66 -4.31 21.43
C LEU A 276 0.47 -4.82 20.54
N LYS A 277 1.43 -5.53 21.13
CA LYS A 277 2.64 -6.01 20.44
C LYS A 277 3.01 -7.40 20.95
N GLY A 278 3.77 -8.15 20.14
CA GLY A 278 4.24 -9.49 20.48
C GLY A 278 3.10 -10.41 20.93
N GLN A 279 3.33 -11.18 22.00
CA GLN A 279 2.37 -12.18 22.48
C GLN A 279 0.99 -11.60 22.81
N ALA A 280 0.90 -10.39 23.36
CA ALA A 280 -0.40 -9.79 23.69
C ALA A 280 -1.23 -9.48 22.44
N ALA A 281 -0.57 -9.02 21.37
CA ALA A 281 -1.22 -8.84 20.07
C ALA A 281 -1.61 -10.17 19.43
N ALA A 282 -0.74 -11.17 19.49
CA ALA A 282 -1.05 -12.52 19.01
C ALA A 282 -2.29 -13.09 19.70
N ASN A 283 -2.35 -13.01 21.03
CA ASN A 283 -3.50 -13.49 21.82
C ASN A 283 -4.82 -12.83 21.39
N LEU A 284 -4.82 -11.51 21.17
CA LEU A 284 -5.99 -10.80 20.66
C LEU A 284 -6.40 -11.32 19.28
N VAL A 285 -5.46 -11.45 18.34
CA VAL A 285 -5.75 -11.92 16.98
C VAL A 285 -6.27 -13.37 17.00
N ARG A 286 -5.68 -14.24 17.83
CA ARG A 286 -6.16 -15.61 18.05
C ARG A 286 -7.57 -15.64 18.65
N HIS A 287 -7.88 -14.72 19.57
CA HIS A 287 -9.22 -14.58 20.11
C HIS A 287 -10.23 -14.18 19.02
N LEU A 288 -9.91 -13.17 18.19
CA LEU A 288 -10.77 -12.76 17.06
C LEU A 288 -11.03 -13.90 16.07
N LEU A 289 -10.01 -14.71 15.80
CA LEU A 289 -10.12 -15.94 15.02
C LEU A 289 -11.07 -16.96 15.69
N ALA A 290 -10.94 -17.20 16.99
CA ALA A 290 -11.78 -18.15 17.72
C ALA A 290 -13.25 -17.70 17.76
N ASN A 291 -13.50 -16.40 17.93
CA ASN A 291 -14.84 -15.81 18.02
C ASN A 291 -15.50 -15.57 16.64
N LYS A 292 -14.96 -16.16 15.56
CA LYS A 292 -15.45 -16.04 14.18
C LYS A 292 -15.67 -14.58 13.73
N GLY A 293 -14.89 -13.62 14.25
CA GLY A 293 -15.08 -12.21 13.96
C GLY A 293 -16.36 -11.59 14.53
N ARG A 294 -16.91 -12.12 15.63
CA ARG A 294 -17.90 -11.39 16.43
C ARG A 294 -17.22 -10.19 17.12
N PRO A 295 -17.94 -9.06 17.30
CA PRO A 295 -17.42 -7.92 18.01
C PRO A 295 -16.99 -8.30 19.42
N LEU A 296 -15.81 -7.87 19.81
CA LEU A 296 -15.39 -7.90 21.21
C LEU A 296 -16.27 -6.92 21.99
N ASP A 297 -16.72 -7.33 23.17
CA ASP A 297 -17.44 -6.41 24.06
C ASP A 297 -16.47 -5.48 24.81
N GLU A 298 -17.01 -4.53 25.58
CA GLU A 298 -16.17 -3.56 26.31
C GLU A 298 -15.28 -4.23 27.37
N GLU A 299 -15.72 -5.35 27.94
CA GLU A 299 -14.99 -6.10 28.97
C GLU A 299 -13.79 -6.84 28.34
N ASP A 300 -14.00 -7.51 27.21
CA ASP A 300 -12.95 -8.13 26.40
C ASP A 300 -11.88 -7.09 26.02
N TYR A 301 -12.28 -5.93 25.49
CA TYR A 301 -11.35 -4.86 25.15
C TYR A 301 -10.64 -4.26 26.36
N ALA A 302 -11.27 -4.22 27.53
CA ALA A 302 -10.66 -3.69 28.75
C ALA A 302 -9.52 -4.60 29.24
N GLU A 303 -9.69 -5.92 29.18
CA GLU A 303 -8.67 -6.90 29.55
C GLU A 303 -7.41 -6.75 28.68
N PHE A 304 -7.59 -6.74 27.35
CA PHE A 304 -6.48 -6.56 26.41
C PHE A 304 -5.82 -5.17 26.55
N ARG A 305 -6.59 -4.10 26.78
CA ARG A 305 -6.03 -2.75 27.01
C ARG A 305 -5.17 -2.67 28.27
N GLN A 306 -5.47 -3.44 29.31
CA GLN A 306 -4.59 -3.52 30.49
C GLN A 306 -3.26 -4.20 30.18
N GLN A 307 -3.25 -5.20 29.30
CA GLN A 307 -2.03 -5.87 28.83
C GLN A 307 -1.16 -4.91 27.99
N ALA A 308 -1.78 -4.06 27.15
CA ALA A 308 -1.05 -3.03 26.39
C ALA A 308 -0.29 -2.05 27.29
N LYS A 309 -0.89 -1.63 28.42
CA LYS A 309 -0.26 -0.70 29.38
C LYS A 309 0.95 -1.29 30.11
N LYS A 310 1.03 -2.62 30.20
CA LYS A 310 2.12 -3.39 30.84
C LYS A 310 3.22 -3.81 29.87
N GLY A 311 2.99 -3.70 28.56
CA GLY A 311 3.95 -4.06 27.51
C GLY A 311 5.09 -3.04 27.34
N PRO A 312 6.17 -3.41 26.61
CA PRO A 312 7.28 -2.52 26.36
C PRO A 312 6.82 -1.25 25.63
N ARG A 313 7.06 -0.09 26.25
CA ARG A 313 6.76 1.25 25.70
C ARG A 313 7.85 1.77 24.76
N GLY A 314 8.73 0.89 24.28
CA GLY A 314 9.79 1.26 23.36
C GLY A 314 9.19 1.92 22.11
N LYS A 315 9.86 2.97 21.63
CA LYS A 315 9.64 3.47 20.26
C LYS A 315 9.69 2.28 19.28
N PRO A 316 8.98 2.35 18.14
CA PRO A 316 9.21 1.35 17.09
C PRO A 316 10.72 1.26 16.90
N ALA A 317 11.28 0.06 16.91
CA ALA A 317 12.70 -0.03 16.66
C ALA A 317 12.90 0.60 15.28
N LEU A 318 13.81 1.58 15.21
CA LEU A 318 14.23 2.25 13.97
C LEU A 318 13.38 3.45 13.50
N MET A 319 12.95 4.31 14.43
CA MET A 319 12.98 5.76 14.14
C MET A 319 14.39 6.23 13.84
#